data_AF-A0A969NG71-F1
#
_entry.id   AF-A0A969NG71-F1
#
_cell.length_a   1.000
_cell.length_b   1.000
_cell.length_c   1.000
_cell.angle_alpha   90.00
_cell.angle_beta   90.00
_cell.angle_gamma   90.00
#
_symmetry.space_group_name_H-M   'P 1'
#
loop_
_entity.id
_entity.type
_entity.pdbx_description
1 polymer ?
#
loop_
_entity_poly.entity_id
_entity_poly.type
_entity_poly.pdbx_seq_one_letter_code
_entity_poly.pdbx_strand_id
1 'polypeptide(L)'
;MAKVLNVSYDDATLSAYANDLKNVSEPTMVNKITELRNSLSNTMVTGYLYSPPFGIKTVIDPNGKTTNYKYDKLGRLEWVKDDLNNLLQTYKYYYKNRF
;
A
#
# COMPACT_ATOMS: atom_id res chain seq x y z
N MET A 1 -3.14 -9.08 4.38
CA MET A 1 -4.46 -8.42 4.50
C MET A 1 -4.26 -6.99 4.06
N ALA A 2 -5.07 -6.46 3.14
CA ALA A 2 -4.91 -5.11 2.63
C ALA A 2 -6.26 -4.38 2.68
N LYS A 3 -6.22 -3.07 2.89
CA LYS A 3 -7.40 -2.24 3.15
C LYS A 3 -7.36 -1.06 2.19
N VAL A 4 -8.30 -1.00 1.26
CA VAL A 4 -8.51 0.19 0.43
C VAL A 4 -9.18 1.24 1.32
N LEU A 5 -8.53 2.39 1.50
CA LEU A 5 -9.07 3.52 2.23
C LEU A 5 -8.93 4.75 1.35
N ASN A 6 -10.06 5.41 1.15
CA ASN A 6 -10.27 6.64 0.39
C ASN A 6 -10.57 6.45 -1.10
N VAL A 7 -11.82 6.08 -1.39
CA VAL A 7 -12.51 6.50 -2.60
C VAL A 7 -13.56 7.51 -2.15
N SER A 8 -13.51 8.73 -2.68
CA SER A 8 -14.53 9.74 -2.40
C SER A 8 -15.89 9.17 -2.78
N TYR A 9 -16.83 9.24 -1.84
CA TYR A 9 -18.11 8.51 -1.80
C TYR A 9 -18.95 8.60 -3.09
N ASP A 10 -19.49 7.45 -3.54
CA ASP A 10 -20.94 7.14 -3.59
C ASP A 10 -21.30 6.04 -4.63
N ASP A 11 -20.67 4.85 -4.58
CA ASP A 11 -21.01 3.77 -5.53
C ASP A 11 -20.97 2.37 -4.88
N ALA A 12 -22.08 1.63 -5.02
CA ALA A 12 -22.27 0.29 -4.47
C ALA A 12 -21.26 -0.74 -5.05
N THR A 13 -20.65 -0.41 -6.19
CA THR A 13 -19.61 -1.20 -6.89
C THR A 13 -18.36 -1.47 -6.05
N LEU A 14 -18.04 -0.63 -5.06
CA LEU A 14 -16.85 -0.76 -4.21
C LEU A 14 -16.92 -1.87 -3.16
N SER A 15 -18.13 -2.18 -2.69
CA SER A 15 -18.35 -3.17 -1.63
C SER A 15 -18.08 -4.61 -2.11
N ALA A 16 -18.40 -4.93 -3.36
CA ALA A 16 -18.09 -6.19 -4.01
C ALA A 16 -16.58 -6.36 -4.23
N TYR A 17 -15.93 -5.30 -4.71
CA TYR A 17 -14.48 -5.29 -4.95
C TYR A 17 -13.67 -5.50 -3.66
N ALA A 18 -14.10 -4.89 -2.55
CA ALA A 18 -13.41 -5.01 -1.27
C ALA A 18 -13.42 -6.43 -0.67
N ASN A 19 -14.41 -7.26 -1.01
CA ASN A 19 -14.49 -8.63 -0.51
C ASN A 19 -13.58 -9.59 -1.29
N ASP A 20 -13.45 -9.41 -2.61
CA ASP A 20 -12.51 -10.18 -3.44
C ASP A 20 -11.04 -9.95 -3.05
N LEU A 21 -10.74 -8.82 -2.42
CA LEU A 21 -9.39 -8.41 -2.05
C LEU A 21 -8.88 -8.96 -0.72
N LYS A 22 -9.74 -9.61 0.10
CA LYS A 22 -9.38 -9.99 1.48
C LYS A 22 -8.36 -11.14 1.57
N ASN A 23 -8.31 -12.03 0.58
CA ASN A 23 -7.50 -13.27 0.61
C ASN A 23 -6.74 -13.56 -0.69
N VAL A 24 -6.42 -12.52 -1.48
CA VAL A 24 -5.67 -12.68 -2.74
C VAL A 24 -4.19 -12.33 -2.56
N SER A 25 -3.36 -12.87 -3.44
CA SER A 25 -1.93 -12.53 -3.48
C SER A 25 -1.72 -11.05 -3.78
N GLU A 26 -0.62 -10.46 -3.29
CA GLU A 26 -0.31 -9.04 -3.56
C GLU A 26 -0.25 -8.71 -5.05
N PRO A 27 0.38 -9.51 -5.94
CA PRO A 27 0.34 -9.26 -7.38
C PRO A 27 -1.08 -9.20 -7.94
N THR A 28 -1.95 -10.12 -7.52
CA THR A 28 -3.37 -10.11 -7.91
C THR A 28 -4.05 -8.82 -7.43
N MET A 29 -3.74 -8.38 -6.21
CA MET A 29 -4.33 -7.18 -5.65
C MET A 29 -3.88 -5.90 -6.37
N VAL A 30 -2.61 -5.81 -6.78
CA VAL A 30 -2.09 -4.69 -7.59
C VAL A 30 -2.83 -4.61 -8.93
N ASN A 31 -3.03 -5.76 -9.59
CA ASN A 31 -3.78 -5.83 -10.85
C ASN A 31 -5.23 -5.37 -10.66
N LYS A 32 -5.88 -5.79 -9.58
CA LYS A 32 -7.25 -5.36 -9.26
C LYS A 32 -7.33 -3.85 -8.99
N ILE A 33 -6.44 -3.29 -8.19
CA ILE A 33 -6.42 -1.82 -7.97
C ILE A 33 -6.21 -1.06 -9.30
N THR A 34 -5.41 -1.61 -10.20
CA THR A 34 -5.20 -1.07 -11.55
C THR A 34 -6.46 -1.12 -12.41
N GLU A 35 -7.17 -2.26 -12.42
CA GLU A 35 -8.46 -2.40 -13.10
C GLU A 35 -9.48 -1.36 -12.59
N LEU A 36 -9.61 -1.22 -11.27
CA LEU A 36 -10.53 -0.28 -10.64
C LEU A 36 -10.22 1.18 -10.99
N ARG A 37 -8.93 1.56 -10.97
CA ARG A 37 -8.51 2.91 -11.39
C ARG A 37 -8.91 3.17 -12.85
N ASN A 38 -8.66 2.20 -13.73
CA ASN A 38 -8.95 2.34 -15.14
C ASN A 38 -10.47 2.38 -15.42
N SER A 39 -11.29 1.74 -14.60
CA SER A 39 -12.76 1.77 -14.75
C SER A 39 -13.39 3.06 -14.25
N LEU A 40 -12.71 3.83 -13.38
CA LEU A 40 -13.22 5.07 -12.79
C LEU A 40 -12.49 6.30 -13.35
N SER A 41 -12.78 6.65 -14.60
CA SER A 41 -12.06 7.69 -15.38
C SER A 41 -12.03 9.09 -14.75
N ASN A 42 -12.98 9.43 -13.88
CA ASN A 42 -13.05 10.73 -13.20
C ASN A 42 -12.79 10.63 -11.68
N THR A 43 -12.18 9.55 -11.21
CA THR A 43 -11.94 9.33 -9.78
C THR A 43 -10.48 9.02 -9.50
N MET A 44 -9.93 9.66 -8.47
CA MET A 44 -8.59 9.33 -7.97
C MET A 44 -8.69 8.13 -7.03
N VAL A 45 -8.01 7.03 -7.39
CA VAL A 45 -7.97 5.79 -6.59
C VAL A 45 -6.57 5.63 -6.00
N THR A 46 -6.48 5.61 -4.67
CA THR A 46 -5.24 5.30 -3.95
C THR A 46 -5.34 3.92 -3.30
N GLY A 47 -4.39 3.04 -3.59
CA GLY A 47 -4.33 1.68 -3.05
C GLY A 47 -3.39 1.58 -1.86
N TYR A 48 -3.79 0.86 -0.81
CA TYR A 48 -2.94 0.55 0.34
C TYR A 48 -2.85 -0.95 0.57
N LEU A 49 -1.66 -1.51 0.38
CA LEU A 49 -1.35 -2.90 0.70
C LEU A 49 -0.66 -2.96 2.06
N TYR A 50 -1.11 -3.88 2.93
CA TYR A 50 -0.51 -4.05 4.24
C TYR A 50 0.17 -5.42 4.36
N SER A 51 1.25 -5.43 5.13
CA SER A 51 1.93 -6.63 5.61
C SER A 51 1.77 -6.72 7.13
N PRO A 52 0.71 -7.37 7.62
CA PRO A 52 0.59 -7.68 9.04
C PRO A 52 1.78 -8.54 9.52
N PRO A 53 2.34 -8.29 10.71
CA PRO A 53 1.83 -7.38 11.74
C PRO A 53 2.33 -5.92 11.63
N PHE A 54 3.18 -5.58 10.66
CA PHE A 54 3.97 -4.36 10.70
C PHE A 54 3.24 -3.09 10.25
N GLY A 55 2.52 -3.15 9.14
CA GLY A 55 1.85 -1.96 8.61
C GLY A 55 1.71 -1.95 7.10
N ILE A 56 1.71 -0.76 6.51
CA ILE A 56 1.60 -0.55 5.06
C ILE A 56 2.89 -1.03 4.40
N LYS A 57 2.76 -1.91 3.41
CA LYS A 57 3.86 -2.40 2.59
C LYS A 57 4.00 -1.59 1.29
N THR A 58 2.88 -1.29 0.65
CA THR A 58 2.87 -0.60 -0.64
C THR A 58 1.71 0.38 -0.70
N VAL A 59 2.01 1.59 -1.16
CA VAL A 59 1.00 2.59 -1.55
C VAL A 59 1.02 2.68 -3.06
N ILE A 60 -0.14 2.69 -3.69
CA ILE A 60 -0.32 2.90 -5.13
C ILE A 60 -1.04 4.23 -5.29
N ASP A 61 -0.40 5.21 -5.91
CA ASP A 61 -1.00 6.53 -6.13
C ASP A 61 -2.04 6.50 -7.27
N PRO A 62 -2.84 7.57 -7.43
CA PRO A 62 -3.80 7.68 -8.53
C PRO A 62 -3.17 7.67 -9.93
N ASN A 63 -1.88 7.94 -10.06
CA ASN A 63 -1.16 7.86 -11.33
C ASN A 63 -0.61 6.45 -11.60
N GLY A 64 -0.81 5.51 -10.68
CA GLY A 64 -0.31 4.14 -10.74
C GLY A 64 1.14 3.96 -10.31
N LYS A 65 1.81 5.01 -9.81
CA LYS A 65 3.13 4.89 -9.19
C LYS A 65 3.00 4.23 -7.84
N THR A 66 4.03 3.48 -7.47
CA THR A 66 4.07 2.75 -6.19
C THR A 66 5.14 3.30 -5.27
N THR A 67 4.85 3.29 -3.97
CA THR A 67 5.82 3.55 -2.92
C THR A 67 5.86 2.34 -2.00
N ASN A 68 7.05 1.75 -1.85
CA ASN A 68 7.27 0.53 -1.10
C ASN A 68 7.96 0.83 0.23
N TYR A 69 7.46 0.19 1.29
CA TYR A 69 7.90 0.35 2.66
C TYR A 69 8.44 -0.98 3.17
N LYS A 70 9.60 -0.93 3.81
CA LYS A 70 10.20 -2.08 4.47
C LYS A 70 10.36 -1.81 5.94
N TYR A 71 10.08 -2.83 6.74
CA TYR A 71 10.28 -2.80 8.18
C TYR A 71 11.39 -3.75 8.59
N ASP A 72 12.10 -3.36 9.65
CA ASP A 72 13.01 -4.25 10.36
C ASP A 72 12.23 -5.30 11.18
N LYS A 73 12.96 -6.22 11.82
CA LYS A 73 12.36 -7.31 12.62
C LYS A 73 11.51 -6.82 13.81
N LEU A 74 11.64 -5.55 14.20
CA LEU A 74 10.92 -4.94 15.32
C LEU A 74 9.73 -4.11 14.85
N GLY A 75 9.42 -4.12 13.54
CA GLY A 75 8.32 -3.36 12.97
C GLY A 75 8.60 -1.88 12.81
N ARG A 76 9.87 -1.46 12.84
CA ARG A 76 10.26 -0.07 12.58
C ARG A 76 10.63 0.09 11.11
N LEU A 77 10.32 1.25 10.55
CA LEU A 77 10.56 1.54 9.13
C LEU A 77 12.07 1.51 8.85
N GLU A 78 12.53 0.70 7.90
CA GLU A 78 13.94 0.52 7.53
C GLU A 78 14.28 1.39 6.30
N TRP A 79 13.41 1.35 5.29
CA TRP A 79 13.51 2.16 4.09
C TRP A 79 12.18 2.38 3.38
N VAL A 80 12.17 3.41 2.53
CA VAL A 80 11.10 3.74 1.58
C VAL A 80 11.70 3.85 0.18
N LYS A 81 11.08 3.21 -0.81
CA LYS A 81 11.49 3.22 -2.21
C LYS A 81 10.34 3.58 -3.13
N ASP A 82 10.65 4.19 -4.27
CA ASP A 82 9.68 4.36 -5.37
C ASP A 82 9.51 3.07 -6.19
N ASP A 83 8.68 3.16 -7.24
CA ASP A 83 8.39 2.10 -8.20
C ASP A 83 9.58 1.73 -9.09
N LEU A 84 10.56 2.63 -9.22
CA LEU A 84 11.81 2.42 -9.93
C LEU A 84 12.92 1.85 -9.03
N ASN A 85 12.60 1.47 -7.79
CA ASN A 85 13.53 1.01 -6.76
C ASN A 85 14.53 2.06 -6.26
N ASN A 86 14.33 3.34 -6.56
CA ASN A 86 15.15 4.40 -6.01
C ASN A 86 14.87 4.53 -4.51
N LEU A 87 15.94 4.63 -3.72
CA LEU A 87 15.85 4.85 -2.28
C LEU A 87 15.41 6.29 -2.02
N LEU A 88 14.21 6.46 -1.50
CA LEU A 88 13.68 7.77 -1.12
C LEU A 88 14.15 8.14 0.29
N GLN A 89 14.07 7.20 1.23
CA GLN A 89 14.41 7.39 2.64
C GLN A 89 14.95 6.12 3.28
N THR A 90 15.83 6.26 4.26
CA THR A 90 16.32 5.17 5.11
C THR A 90 16.39 5.61 6.56
N TYR A 91 16.14 4.70 7.48
CA TYR A 91 16.15 4.97 8.91
C TYR A 91 17.13 4.04 9.61
N LYS A 92 17.91 4.60 10.54
CA LYS A 92 18.81 3.86 11.41
C LYS A 92 18.45 4.17 12.86
N TYR A 93 18.21 3.12 13.63
CA TYR A 93 17.83 3.24 15.03
C TYR A 93 18.98 2.78 15.91
N TYR A 94 19.35 3.62 16.87
CA TYR A 94 20.37 3.33 17.88
C TYR A 94 19.70 3.22 19.25
N TYR A 95 20.03 2.18 19.99
CA TYR A 95 19.60 2.09 21.39
C TYR A 95 20.49 2.99 22.23
N LYS A 96 19.87 3.79 23.09
CA LYS A 96 20.60 4.48 24.14
C LYS A 96 20.95 3.43 25.20
N ASN A 97 22.20 2.98 25.23
CA ASN A 97 22.71 2.21 26.37
C ASN A 97 22.57 3.11 27.61
N ARG A 98 21.70 2.72 28.54
CA ARG A 98 21.72 3.28 29.90
C ARG A 98 22.79 2.52 30.66
N PHE A 99 23.86 3.22 31.03
CA PHE A 99 24.82 2.77 32.02
C PHE A 99 24.18 2.82 33.41
#